data_AF-A0A1Q3LX13-F1
#
_entry.id   AF-A0A1Q3LX13-F1
#
_cell.length_a   1.000
_cell.length_b   1.000
_cell.length_c   1.000
_cell.angle_alpha   90.00
_cell.angle_beta   90.00
_cell.angle_gamma   90.00
#
_symmetry.space_group_name_H-M   'P 1'
#
loop_
_entity.id
_entity.type
_entity.pdbx_description
1 polymer ?
#
loop_
_entity_poly.entity_id
_entity_poly.type
_entity_poly.pdbx_seq_one_letter_code
_entity_poly.pdbx_strand_id
1 'polypeptide(L)'
;MKITNFYSACLLLLLMFSACGNSDSVGIGQFDNAVIESSANQNKFKQITFTLDVMNNGNEYLNIHRIDSIRLKVNGRSWGVFASESIDTTGNTTHIDQGLKFSSSHISYLVIAPYVLSTDQLQTAGDFVRYLGDRIALAPGDYVCEVSEVKFRNLSGEWTRVKPQAYKNFTVVANTTSSYLGHISITIK
;
A
#
# COMPACT_ATOMS: atom_id res chain seq x y z
N MET A 1 56.17 -37.49 -33.30
CA MET A 1 55.58 -36.27 -33.87
C MET A 1 54.31 -35.96 -33.09
N LYS A 2 54.33 -34.87 -32.32
CA LYS A 2 53.23 -34.38 -31.48
C LYS A 2 52.24 -33.63 -32.36
N ILE A 3 50.95 -33.98 -32.30
CA ILE A 3 49.82 -33.04 -32.48
C ILE A 3 48.72 -33.46 -31.50
N THR A 4 48.97 -33.18 -30.23
CA THR A 4 47.94 -32.91 -29.23
C THR A 4 47.52 -31.45 -29.37
N ASN A 5 46.25 -31.16 -29.07
CA ASN A 5 45.75 -29.84 -28.65
C ASN A 5 45.48 -28.80 -29.75
N PHE A 6 44.47 -29.02 -30.60
CA PHE A 6 43.89 -27.89 -31.36
C PHE A 6 42.37 -27.74 -31.20
N TYR A 7 41.63 -28.82 -30.92
CA TYR A 7 40.16 -28.74 -30.80
C TYR A 7 39.66 -28.37 -29.39
N SER A 8 40.51 -28.45 -28.36
CA SER A 8 40.12 -28.12 -26.98
C SER A 8 40.30 -26.63 -26.62
N ALA A 9 40.95 -25.84 -27.48
CA ALA A 9 41.16 -24.41 -27.25
C ALA A 9 39.99 -23.54 -27.78
N CYS A 10 39.19 -24.05 -28.71
CA CYS A 10 38.07 -23.29 -29.28
C CYS A 10 36.82 -23.32 -28.37
N LEU A 11 36.65 -24.37 -27.56
CA LEU A 11 35.50 -24.50 -26.64
C LEU A 11 35.67 -23.68 -25.34
N LEU A 12 36.90 -23.35 -24.95
CA LEU A 12 37.20 -22.55 -23.75
C LEU A 12 37.22 -21.04 -24.01
N LEU A 13 37.31 -20.60 -25.27
CA LEU A 13 37.25 -19.19 -25.63
C LEU A 13 35.80 -18.64 -25.72
N LEU A 14 34.80 -19.52 -25.77
CA LEU A 14 33.37 -19.16 -25.80
C LEU A 14 32.77 -18.93 -24.41
N LEU A 15 33.49 -19.25 -23.33
CA LEU A 15 33.06 -19.02 -21.93
C LEU A 15 33.56 -17.69 -21.34
N MET A 16 34.30 -16.88 -22.11
CA MET A 16 34.90 -15.62 -21.64
C MET A 16 34.14 -14.35 -22.08
N PHE A 17 32.92 -14.47 -22.61
CA PHE A 17 32.08 -13.30 -22.98
C PHE A 17 30.99 -12.95 -21.95
N SER A 18 30.99 -13.56 -20.76
CA SER A 18 30.11 -13.17 -19.65
C SER A 18 30.85 -12.37 -18.58
N ALA A 19 31.35 -11.20 -18.98
CA ALA A 19 31.68 -10.10 -18.06
C ALA A 19 31.79 -8.78 -18.84
N CYS A 20 30.67 -8.10 -19.04
CA CYS A 20 30.64 -6.65 -19.17
C CYS A 20 29.37 -6.16 -18.49
N GLY A 21 29.55 -5.35 -17.45
CA GLY A 21 28.50 -4.86 -16.59
C GLY A 21 27.63 -3.79 -17.25
N ASN A 22 26.43 -3.64 -16.71
CA ASN A 22 26.11 -2.44 -15.97
C ASN A 22 25.24 -2.86 -14.79
N SER A 23 25.69 -2.49 -13.60
CA SER A 23 24.87 -2.46 -12.39
C SER A 23 23.88 -1.30 -12.54
N ASP A 24 22.86 -1.49 -13.37
CA ASP A 24 21.69 -0.65 -13.31
C ASP A 24 20.75 -1.30 -12.32
N SER A 25 20.80 -0.80 -11.08
CA SER A 25 19.68 -0.88 -10.15
C SER A 25 18.50 -0.13 -10.79
N VAL A 26 17.83 -0.78 -11.74
CA VAL A 26 16.61 -0.25 -12.34
C VAL A 26 15.51 -0.44 -11.31
N GLY A 27 15.03 0.69 -10.81
CA GLY A 27 13.98 0.75 -9.81
C GLY A 27 12.69 0.07 -10.26
N ILE A 28 11.87 -0.20 -9.25
CA ILE A 28 10.43 -0.52 -9.27
C ILE A 28 9.78 -0.22 -10.64
N GLY A 29 9.49 -1.26 -11.43
CA GLY A 29 8.48 -1.20 -12.51
C GLY A 29 8.92 -1.38 -13.96
N GLN A 30 9.78 -2.35 -14.31
CA GLN A 30 9.91 -2.78 -15.71
C GLN A 30 8.99 -3.98 -16.01
N PHE A 31 8.08 -3.79 -16.98
CA PHE A 31 7.14 -4.81 -17.46
C PHE A 31 7.39 -5.11 -18.93
N ASP A 32 8.16 -6.16 -19.21
CA ASP A 32 8.13 -6.85 -20.52
C ASP A 32 7.01 -7.89 -20.49
N ASN A 33 5.79 -7.48 -20.81
CA ASN A 33 4.75 -8.28 -21.47
C ASN A 33 3.51 -7.40 -21.68
N ALA A 34 2.94 -7.51 -22.88
CA ALA A 34 1.90 -6.62 -23.41
C ALA A 34 0.69 -6.48 -22.47
N VAL A 35 0.71 -5.44 -21.64
CA VAL A 35 -0.52 -4.77 -21.22
C VAL A 35 -0.90 -3.91 -22.41
N ILE A 36 -1.99 -4.24 -23.11
CA ILE A 36 -2.61 -3.29 -24.04
C ILE A 36 -3.16 -2.15 -23.18
N GLU A 37 -2.30 -1.17 -22.92
CA GLU A 37 -2.65 0.08 -22.30
C GLU A 37 -3.40 0.90 -23.35
N SER A 38 -4.61 1.32 -23.02
CA SER A 38 -5.33 2.28 -23.86
C SER A 38 -4.48 3.55 -23.98
N SER A 39 -4.03 3.87 -25.18
CA SER A 39 -3.32 5.12 -25.51
C SER A 39 -4.09 6.39 -25.12
N ALA A 40 -5.39 6.27 -24.84
CA ALA A 40 -6.24 7.37 -24.39
C ALA A 40 -6.10 7.74 -22.89
N ASN A 41 -5.55 6.87 -22.05
CA ASN A 41 -5.42 7.11 -20.60
C ASN A 41 -3.95 7.14 -20.17
N GLN A 42 -3.33 8.32 -20.19
CA GLN A 42 -1.91 8.49 -19.88
C GLN A 42 -1.56 8.16 -18.42
N ASN A 43 -2.52 8.33 -17.50
CA ASN A 43 -2.31 8.12 -16.07
C ASN A 43 -3.26 7.04 -15.54
N LYS A 44 -2.70 6.06 -14.83
CA LYS A 44 -3.47 5.04 -14.09
C LYS A 44 -3.68 5.50 -12.66
N PHE A 45 -4.90 5.33 -12.16
CA PHE A 45 -5.21 5.54 -10.75
C PHE A 45 -4.46 4.51 -9.88
N LYS A 46 -3.73 5.00 -8.88
CA LYS A 46 -2.82 4.19 -8.07
C LYS A 46 -2.83 4.55 -6.60
N GLN A 47 -3.51 5.59 -6.16
CA GLN A 47 -3.38 6.04 -4.76
C GLN A 47 -4.66 6.64 -4.20
N ILE A 48 -4.98 6.22 -2.99
CA ILE A 48 -6.04 6.81 -2.17
C ILE A 48 -5.37 7.56 -1.03
N THR A 49 -5.78 8.80 -0.76
CA THR A 49 -5.35 9.54 0.43
C THR A 49 -6.55 10.02 1.23
N PHE A 50 -6.42 10.07 2.56
CA PHE A 50 -7.47 10.57 3.45
C PHE A 50 -6.90 10.92 4.82
N THR A 51 -7.68 11.63 5.60
CA THR A 51 -7.45 11.85 7.03
C THR A 51 -8.37 10.96 7.85
N LEU A 52 -7.81 10.30 8.87
CA LEU A 52 -8.52 9.41 9.77
C LEU A 52 -8.60 10.03 11.17
N ASP A 53 -9.80 10.29 11.64
CA ASP A 53 -10.05 10.64 13.04
C ASP A 53 -10.45 9.36 13.79
N VAL A 54 -9.82 9.09 14.93
CA VAL A 54 -10.16 7.96 15.80
C VAL A 54 -10.63 8.53 17.13
N MET A 55 -11.88 8.33 17.48
CA MET A 55 -12.51 8.95 18.66
C MET A 55 -13.04 7.92 19.64
N ASN A 56 -13.10 8.24 20.93
CA ASN A 56 -13.90 7.47 21.90
C ASN A 56 -15.39 7.83 21.79
N ASN A 57 -16.25 7.14 22.57
CA ASN A 57 -17.68 7.46 22.65
C ASN A 57 -17.97 8.87 23.22
N GLY A 58 -17.00 9.51 23.86
CA GLY A 58 -17.07 10.87 24.38
C GLY A 58 -16.71 11.96 23.36
N ASN A 59 -16.43 11.60 22.10
CA ASN A 59 -15.92 12.49 21.03
C ASN A 59 -14.54 13.09 21.32
N GLU A 60 -13.73 12.43 22.14
CA GLU A 60 -12.32 12.76 22.32
C GLU A 60 -11.46 11.95 21.38
N TYR A 61 -10.40 12.56 20.86
CA TYR A 61 -9.54 11.99 19.84
C TYR A 61 -8.43 11.15 20.46
N LEU A 62 -8.20 9.97 19.89
CA LEU A 62 -7.10 9.11 20.24
C LEU A 62 -5.78 9.85 19.99
N ASN A 63 -4.94 9.90 21.02
CA ASN A 63 -3.68 10.61 21.02
C ASN A 63 -2.49 9.63 21.02
N ILE A 64 -2.18 9.10 19.83
CA ILE A 64 -1.02 8.23 19.60
C ILE A 64 -0.15 8.73 18.44
N HIS A 65 1.12 8.34 18.44
CA HIS A 65 2.08 8.81 17.44
C HIS A 65 1.69 8.45 16.00
N ARG A 66 1.13 7.26 15.80
CA ARG A 66 0.80 6.70 14.48
C ARG A 66 -0.25 5.60 14.62
N ILE A 67 -1.12 5.44 13.62
CA ILE A 67 -1.93 4.24 13.45
C ILE A 67 -1.11 3.18 12.72
N ASP A 68 -0.85 2.05 13.36
CA ASP A 68 0.05 1.01 12.85
C ASP A 68 -0.52 0.21 11.67
N SER A 69 -1.84 0.06 11.59
CA SER A 69 -2.48 -0.74 10.54
C SER A 69 -3.89 -0.27 10.25
N ILE A 70 -4.19 -0.06 8.97
CA ILE A 70 -5.47 0.41 8.43
C ILE A 70 -5.76 -0.43 7.20
N ARG A 71 -6.76 -1.30 7.28
CA ARG A 71 -7.16 -2.18 6.18
C ARG A 71 -8.26 -1.53 5.36
N LEU A 72 -7.98 -1.32 4.08
CA LEU A 72 -8.89 -0.69 3.14
C LEU A 72 -9.49 -1.70 2.18
N LYS A 73 -10.76 -1.48 1.82
CA LYS A 73 -11.40 -2.12 0.68
C LYS A 73 -12.02 -1.07 -0.23
N VAL A 74 -12.07 -1.36 -1.53
CA VAL A 74 -12.78 -0.56 -2.53
C VAL A 74 -13.84 -1.46 -3.17
N ASN A 75 -15.11 -1.07 -3.08
CA ASN A 75 -16.27 -1.87 -3.51
C ASN A 75 -16.20 -3.33 -3.01
N GLY A 76 -15.82 -3.51 -1.74
CA GLY A 76 -15.70 -4.83 -1.10
C GLY A 76 -14.44 -5.63 -1.43
N ARG A 77 -13.60 -5.19 -2.39
CA ARG A 77 -12.33 -5.84 -2.72
C ARG A 77 -11.18 -5.23 -1.90
N SER A 78 -10.24 -6.07 -1.46
CA SER A 78 -9.09 -5.62 -0.66
C SER A 78 -8.22 -4.63 -1.46
N TRP A 79 -8.11 -3.40 -0.97
CA TRP A 79 -7.18 -2.40 -1.54
C TRP A 79 -5.78 -2.55 -0.96
N GLY A 80 -5.68 -2.82 0.34
CA GLY A 80 -4.40 -3.05 1.01
C GLY A 80 -4.46 -2.79 2.51
N VAL A 81 -3.29 -2.83 3.14
CA VAL A 81 -3.08 -2.52 4.56
C VAL A 81 -1.97 -1.48 4.66
N PHE A 82 -2.28 -0.36 5.31
CA PHE A 82 -1.39 0.81 5.37
C PHE A 82 -1.26 1.28 6.81
N ALA A 83 -0.22 2.05 7.10
CA ALA A 83 -0.11 2.77 8.35
C ALA A 83 -0.35 4.27 8.07
N SER A 84 -0.75 5.03 9.08
CA SER A 84 -0.84 6.49 8.92
C SER A 84 0.55 7.12 8.80
N GLU A 85 0.65 8.40 8.48
CA GLU A 85 1.84 9.18 8.80
C GLU A 85 1.97 9.37 10.31
N SER A 86 3.21 9.58 10.74
CA SER A 86 3.53 9.91 12.12
C SER A 86 3.18 11.37 12.43
N ILE A 87 2.63 11.62 13.61
CA ILE A 87 2.33 12.96 14.11
C ILE A 87 3.00 13.18 15.47
N ASP A 88 3.34 14.43 15.78
CA ASP A 88 3.78 14.80 17.11
C ASP A 88 2.57 14.96 18.03
N THR A 89 2.47 14.08 19.01
CA THR A 89 1.38 14.00 19.99
C THR A 89 1.78 14.51 21.37
N THR A 90 3.00 15.05 21.49
CA THR A 90 3.56 15.47 22.78
C THR A 90 2.74 16.61 23.37
N GLY A 91 2.34 16.48 24.64
CA GLY A 91 1.59 17.52 25.37
C GLY A 91 0.09 17.59 25.08
N ASN A 92 -0.45 16.82 24.13
CA ASN A 92 -1.87 16.89 23.74
C ASN A 92 -2.77 15.88 24.47
N THR A 93 -2.34 15.33 25.61
CA THR A 93 -3.16 14.34 26.35
C THR A 93 -4.05 15.04 27.37
N THR A 94 -5.36 14.90 27.20
CA THR A 94 -6.36 15.35 28.18
C THR A 94 -6.52 14.32 29.30
N HIS A 95 -6.68 13.04 28.95
CA HIS A 95 -6.82 11.97 29.92
C HIS A 95 -6.33 10.62 29.36
N ILE A 96 -6.27 9.61 30.23
CA ILE A 96 -5.94 8.22 29.87
C ILE A 96 -7.12 7.34 30.29
N ASP A 97 -7.62 6.52 29.37
CA ASP A 97 -8.66 5.54 29.64
C ASP A 97 -8.30 4.20 29.00
N GLN A 98 -8.46 3.10 29.74
CA GLN A 98 -8.11 1.72 29.32
C GLN A 98 -6.72 1.58 28.68
N GLY A 99 -5.74 2.35 29.16
CA GLY A 99 -4.38 2.34 28.62
C GLY A 99 -4.23 3.06 27.27
N LEU A 100 -5.21 3.86 26.86
CA LEU A 100 -5.17 4.74 25.68
C LEU A 100 -5.16 6.19 26.11
N LYS A 101 -4.41 7.03 25.39
CA LYS A 101 -4.39 8.48 25.60
C LYS A 101 -5.45 9.14 24.73
N PHE A 102 -6.21 10.06 25.30
CA PHE A 102 -7.22 10.82 24.58
C PHE A 102 -6.98 12.33 24.72
N SER A 103 -7.45 13.08 23.72
CA SER A 103 -7.37 14.54 23.63
C SER A 103 -8.74 15.13 23.33
N SER A 104 -9.09 16.22 23.98
CA SER A 104 -10.21 17.06 23.57
C SER A 104 -9.89 17.93 22.35
N SER A 105 -8.61 18.09 22.01
CA SER A 105 -8.15 18.74 20.78
C SER A 105 -8.28 17.80 19.59
N HIS A 106 -8.60 18.35 18.42
CA HIS A 106 -8.70 17.56 17.19
C HIS A 106 -7.35 16.92 16.83
N ILE A 107 -7.34 15.60 16.69
CA ILE A 107 -6.21 14.82 16.19
C ILE A 107 -6.67 14.00 15.00
N SER A 108 -5.92 14.10 13.91
CA SER A 108 -6.21 13.47 12.63
C SER A 108 -4.94 12.84 12.06
N TYR A 109 -5.09 11.64 11.50
CA TYR A 109 -4.00 10.85 10.95
C TYR A 109 -4.06 10.83 9.42
N LEU A 110 -3.04 11.39 8.75
CA LEU A 110 -2.93 11.29 7.29
C LEU A 110 -2.65 9.84 6.88
N VAL A 111 -3.35 9.34 5.89
CA VAL A 111 -3.14 8.00 5.33
C VAL A 111 -2.87 8.12 3.85
N ILE A 112 -1.77 7.52 3.41
CA ILE A 112 -1.39 7.40 1.99
C ILE A 112 -1.43 5.92 1.63
N ALA A 113 -2.38 5.55 0.77
CA ALA A 113 -2.68 4.17 0.42
C ALA A 113 -2.40 3.92 -1.07
N PRO A 114 -1.13 3.72 -1.46
CA PRO A 114 -0.78 3.32 -2.83
C PRO A 114 -1.28 1.90 -3.10
N TYR A 115 -1.78 1.67 -4.30
CA TYR A 115 -2.11 0.34 -4.79
C TYR A 115 -0.83 -0.39 -5.16
N VAL A 116 -0.59 -1.50 -4.48
CA VAL A 116 0.56 -2.39 -4.72
C VAL A 116 0.01 -3.77 -5.02
N LEU A 117 0.46 -4.38 -6.12
CA LEU A 117 0.09 -5.75 -6.45
C LEU A 117 0.81 -6.72 -5.52
N SER A 118 0.13 -7.83 -5.20
CA SER A 118 0.61 -8.82 -4.23
C SER A 118 1.82 -9.63 -4.73
N THR A 119 2.12 -9.62 -6.03
CA THR A 119 3.26 -10.32 -6.61
C THR A 119 3.77 -9.64 -7.88
N ASP A 120 5.06 -9.32 -7.89
CA ASP A 120 5.79 -8.85 -9.08
C ASP A 120 6.60 -9.99 -9.72
N GLN A 121 6.67 -11.17 -9.07
CA GLN A 121 7.42 -12.33 -9.53
C GLN A 121 6.46 -13.47 -9.87
N LEU A 122 6.08 -13.54 -11.14
CA LEU A 122 5.18 -14.55 -11.68
C LEU A 122 6.00 -15.80 -12.04
N GLN A 123 6.17 -16.72 -11.10
CA GLN A 123 6.95 -17.95 -11.33
C GLN A 123 6.11 -19.11 -11.85
N THR A 124 4.80 -19.14 -11.51
CA THR A 124 3.90 -20.22 -11.89
C THR A 124 2.63 -19.70 -12.56
N ALA A 125 1.91 -20.58 -13.29
CA ALA A 125 0.59 -20.26 -13.80
C ALA A 125 -0.42 -19.93 -12.67
N GLY A 126 -0.25 -20.56 -11.49
CA GLY A 126 -1.04 -20.22 -10.30
C GLY A 126 -0.79 -18.80 -9.80
N ASP A 127 0.46 -18.33 -9.85
CA ASP A 127 0.82 -16.94 -9.52
C ASP A 127 0.22 -15.96 -10.52
N PHE A 128 0.17 -16.31 -11.81
CA PHE A 128 -0.48 -15.50 -12.84
C PHE A 128 -2.00 -15.40 -12.63
N VAL A 129 -2.66 -16.51 -12.31
CA VAL A 129 -4.10 -16.51 -11.99
C VAL A 129 -4.38 -15.66 -10.75
N ARG A 130 -3.55 -15.77 -9.71
CA ARG A 130 -3.65 -14.94 -8.51
C ARG A 130 -3.42 -13.46 -8.81
N TYR A 131 -2.41 -13.14 -9.62
CA TYR A 131 -2.13 -11.79 -10.09
C TYR A 131 -3.32 -11.17 -10.81
N LEU A 132 -3.96 -11.92 -11.73
CA LEU A 132 -5.15 -11.46 -12.44
C LEU A 132 -6.35 -11.29 -11.49
N GLY A 133 -6.51 -12.19 -10.52
CA GLY A 133 -7.59 -12.14 -9.53
C GLY A 133 -7.47 -10.98 -8.54
N ASP A 134 -6.24 -10.65 -8.13
CA ASP A 134 -5.94 -9.59 -7.16
C ASP A 134 -5.89 -8.20 -7.79
N ARG A 135 -5.85 -8.13 -9.14
CA ARG A 135 -5.79 -6.86 -9.88
C ARG A 135 -7.09 -6.07 -9.74
N ILE A 136 -7.00 -4.91 -9.11
CA ILE A 136 -8.02 -3.88 -9.06
C ILE A 136 -7.60 -2.79 -10.03
N ALA A 137 -8.29 -2.71 -11.17
CA ALA A 137 -8.19 -1.58 -12.08
C ALA A 137 -9.46 -0.75 -11.92
N LEU A 138 -9.32 0.49 -11.46
CA LEU A 138 -10.43 1.43 -11.34
C LEU A 138 -10.52 2.25 -12.63
N ALA A 139 -11.65 2.14 -13.34
CA ALA A 139 -12.00 3.04 -14.42
C ALA A 139 -12.53 4.37 -13.86
N PRO A 140 -12.59 5.46 -14.63
CA PRO A 140 -13.26 6.68 -14.19
C PRO A 140 -14.71 6.40 -13.78
N GLY A 141 -15.13 6.91 -12.62
CA GLY A 141 -16.44 6.63 -12.03
C GLY A 141 -16.46 6.73 -10.51
N ASP A 142 -17.60 6.39 -9.90
CA ASP A 142 -17.82 6.47 -8.45
C ASP A 142 -17.60 5.12 -7.76
N TYR A 143 -16.95 5.18 -6.60
CA TYR A 143 -16.55 4.03 -5.82
C TYR A 143 -16.78 4.28 -4.33
N VAL A 144 -16.86 3.19 -3.55
CA VAL A 144 -16.95 3.22 -2.10
C VAL A 144 -15.66 2.64 -1.52
N CYS A 145 -15.01 3.42 -0.66
CA CYS A 145 -13.89 3.00 0.18
C CYS A 145 -14.40 2.59 1.57
N GLU A 146 -13.92 1.47 2.09
CA GLU A 146 -14.22 0.96 3.43
C GLU A 146 -12.93 0.90 4.26
N VAL A 147 -12.93 1.55 5.43
CA VAL A 147 -11.98 1.29 6.51
C VAL A 147 -12.52 0.11 7.32
N SER A 148 -11.97 -1.07 7.05
CA SER A 148 -12.50 -2.34 7.54
C SER A 148 -11.87 -2.82 8.86
N GLU A 149 -10.63 -2.42 9.12
CA GLU A 149 -9.89 -2.78 10.33
C GLU A 149 -8.87 -1.68 10.63
N VAL A 150 -8.74 -1.29 11.90
CA VAL A 150 -7.70 -0.40 12.41
C VAL A 150 -6.99 -1.08 13.58
N LYS A 151 -5.66 -0.99 13.64
CA LYS A 151 -4.85 -1.48 14.76
C LYS A 151 -3.82 -0.46 15.19
N PHE A 152 -3.60 -0.42 16.49
CA PHE A 152 -2.60 0.39 17.15
C PHE A 152 -2.21 -0.26 18.48
N ARG A 153 -1.10 0.18 19.07
CA ARG A 153 -0.69 -0.27 20.40
C ARG A 153 -1.19 0.64 21.51
N ASN A 154 -1.60 0.03 22.64
CA ASN A 154 -1.89 0.76 23.87
C ASN A 154 -0.59 1.06 24.65
N LEU A 155 -0.71 1.75 25.79
CA LEU A 155 0.44 2.13 26.62
C LEU A 155 1.18 0.93 27.24
N SER A 156 0.52 -0.22 27.41
CA SER A 156 1.17 -1.47 27.81
C SER A 156 1.86 -2.21 26.65
N GLY A 157 1.77 -1.69 25.42
CA GLY A 157 2.35 -2.30 24.22
C GLY A 157 1.51 -3.40 23.58
N GLU A 158 0.30 -3.64 24.10
CA GLU A 158 -0.64 -4.63 23.56
C GLU A 158 -1.38 -4.07 22.35
N TRP A 159 -1.76 -4.98 21.44
CA TRP A 159 -2.49 -4.61 20.23
C TRP A 159 -3.97 -4.37 20.50
N THR A 160 -4.42 -3.15 20.25
CA THR A 160 -5.84 -2.82 20.13
C THR A 160 -6.25 -2.98 18.67
N ARG A 161 -7.38 -3.66 18.43
CA ARG A 161 -7.93 -3.90 17.09
C ARG A 161 -9.39 -3.49 17.05
N VAL A 162 -9.73 -2.65 16.09
CA VAL A 162 -11.08 -2.13 15.87
C VAL A 162 -11.54 -2.49 14.46
N LYS A 163 -12.82 -2.84 14.29
CA LYS A 163 -13.44 -3.14 13.00
C LYS A 163 -14.62 -2.19 12.77
N PRO A 164 -14.36 -0.92 12.40
CA PRO A 164 -15.38 0.12 12.42
C PRO A 164 -16.38 0.02 11.26
N GLN A 165 -16.03 -0.64 10.15
CA GLN A 165 -16.84 -0.67 8.93
C GLN A 165 -17.25 0.76 8.49
N ALA A 166 -16.29 1.68 8.42
CA ALA A 166 -16.54 3.06 8.03
C ALA A 166 -16.40 3.23 6.51
N TYR A 167 -17.39 3.88 5.88
CA TYR A 167 -17.49 4.00 4.43
C TYR A 167 -17.35 5.45 3.96
N LYS A 168 -16.67 5.64 2.82
CA LYS A 168 -16.53 6.94 2.16
C LYS A 168 -16.58 6.78 0.64
N ASN A 169 -17.43 7.58 -0.01
CA ASN A 169 -17.52 7.61 -1.46
C ASN A 169 -16.39 8.46 -2.04
N PHE A 170 -15.89 8.07 -3.21
CA PHE A 170 -14.95 8.87 -3.99
C PHE A 170 -15.11 8.65 -5.48
N THR A 171 -14.70 9.64 -6.25
CA THR A 171 -14.72 9.59 -7.71
C THR A 171 -13.29 9.44 -8.23
N VAL A 172 -13.09 8.45 -9.11
CA VAL A 172 -11.90 8.34 -9.94
C VAL A 172 -12.13 9.17 -11.19
N VAL A 173 -11.29 10.20 -11.37
CA VAL A 173 -11.35 11.08 -12.54
C VAL A 173 -10.43 10.52 -13.62
N ALA A 174 -10.80 10.68 -14.89
CA ALA A 174 -9.95 10.27 -16.00
C ALA A 174 -8.58 10.98 -15.92
N ASN A 175 -7.51 10.25 -16.24
CA ASN A 175 -6.13 10.74 -16.23
C ASN A 175 -5.61 11.25 -14.86
N THR A 176 -6.18 10.80 -13.74
CA THR A 176 -5.60 11.04 -12.41
C THR A 176 -4.92 9.81 -11.83
N THR A 177 -3.85 10.05 -11.06
CA THR A 177 -3.09 9.00 -10.38
C THR A 177 -3.54 8.78 -8.94
N SER A 178 -4.24 9.76 -8.35
CA SER A 178 -4.67 9.72 -6.95
C SER A 178 -6.02 10.39 -6.73
N SER A 179 -6.64 10.10 -5.57
CA SER A 179 -7.82 10.81 -5.07
C SER A 179 -7.70 11.03 -3.56
N TYR A 180 -8.09 12.22 -3.12
CA TYR A 180 -8.22 12.57 -1.71
C TYR A 180 -9.69 12.45 -1.28
N LEU A 181 -9.95 11.56 -0.33
CA LEU A 181 -11.30 11.21 0.14
C LEU A 181 -11.81 12.17 1.22
N GLY A 182 -10.99 13.10 1.71
CA GLY A 182 -11.33 13.94 2.85
C GLY A 182 -11.20 13.20 4.18
N HIS A 183 -12.06 13.57 5.13
CA HIS A 183 -12.07 13.02 6.49
C HIS A 183 -12.95 11.78 6.59
N ILE A 184 -12.41 10.77 7.29
CA ILE A 184 -13.10 9.58 7.75
C ILE A 184 -12.96 9.55 9.28
N SER A 185 -14.07 9.45 9.99
CA SER A 185 -14.06 9.38 11.45
C SER A 185 -14.56 8.02 11.90
N ILE A 186 -13.87 7.41 12.87
CA ILE A 186 -14.25 6.13 13.47
C ILE A 186 -14.34 6.27 14.98
N THR A 187 -15.27 5.53 15.58
CA THR A 187 -15.43 5.49 17.04
C THR A 187 -14.91 4.15 17.59
N ILE A 188 -14.13 4.22 18.66
CA ILE A 188 -13.62 3.09 19.43
C ILE A 188 -14.39 3.01 20.75
N LYS A 189 -14.69 1.78 21.17
CA LYS A 189 -15.39 1.49 22.43
C LYS A 189 -14.40 1.29 23.56
#